data_AF-C0XMZ6-F1
#
_entry.id   AF-C0XMZ6-F1
#
_cell.length_a   1.000
_cell.length_b   1.000
_cell.length_c   1.000
_cell.angle_alpha   90.00
_cell.angle_beta   90.00
_cell.angle_gamma   90.00
#
_symmetry.space_group_name_H-M   'P 1'
#
loop_
_entity.id
_entity.type
_entity.pdbx_description
1 polymer ?
#
loop_
_entity_poly.entity_id
_entity_poly.type
_entity_poly.pdbx_seq_one_letter_code
_entity_poly.pdbx_strand_id
1 'polypeptide(L)'
;MDNLFDVLKMVSFNHFGFDSSQVVITDVAGKPNSLLTDLFRDVVNKINKINLFIDLSAAHDAGDVLASLQNHTPLPDDVLDEYGKILREPLVGINFAPQKGQMELLVNG
;
A
#
# COMPACT_ATOMS: atom_id res chain seq x y z
N MET A 1 4.52 -3.78 12.54
CA MET A 1 4.68 -3.67 11.07
C MET A 1 4.50 -5.09 10.58
N ASP A 2 3.24 -5.44 10.40
CA ASP A 2 2.81 -6.83 10.31
C ASP A 2 2.14 -7.08 8.95
N ASN A 3 1.71 -6.02 8.26
CA ASN A 3 1.03 -6.07 6.97
C ASN A 3 1.36 -4.85 6.09
N LEU A 4 0.84 -4.87 4.86
CA LEU A 4 1.05 -3.78 3.90
C LEU A 4 0.38 -2.46 4.31
N PHE A 5 -0.65 -2.46 5.15
CA PHE A 5 -1.21 -1.23 5.74
C PHE A 5 -0.20 -0.50 6.62
N ASP A 6 0.59 -1.21 7.43
CA ASP A 6 1.59 -0.56 8.27
C ASP A 6 2.70 0.12 7.43
N VAL A 7 3.03 -0.46 6.28
CA VAL A 7 3.97 0.13 5.31
C VAL A 7 3.39 1.40 4.71
N LEU A 8 2.12 1.34 4.28
CA LEU A 8 1.38 2.50 3.79
C LEU A 8 1.40 3.64 4.82
N LYS A 9 1.11 3.34 6.09
CA LYS A 9 1.11 4.33 7.16
C LYS A 9 2.49 4.96 7.34
N MET A 10 3.56 4.16 7.39
CA MET A 10 4.94 4.67 7.48
C MET A 10 5.30 5.63 6.34
N VAL A 11 4.87 5.29 5.13
CA VAL A 11 5.13 6.05 3.91
C VAL A 11 4.40 7.40 3.92
N SER A 12 3.11 7.39 4.29
CA SER A 12 2.27 8.60 4.28
C SER A 12 2.66 9.61 5.36
N PHE A 13 3.15 9.15 6.52
CA PHE A 13 3.56 10.03 7.63
C PHE A 13 4.82 10.87 7.34
N ASN A 14 5.72 10.40 6.47
CA ASN A 14 7.00 11.07 6.29
C ASN A 14 6.98 12.19 5.23
N HIS A 15 5.89 12.38 4.48
CA HIS A 15 5.70 13.46 3.47
C HIS A 15 6.84 13.70 2.46
N PHE A 16 7.92 12.93 2.50
CA PHE A 16 8.96 12.90 1.48
C PHE A 16 8.45 12.06 0.33
N GLY A 17 8.41 12.65 -0.87
CA GLY A 17 7.82 12.10 -2.10
C GLY A 17 8.10 10.61 -2.30
N PHE A 18 7.22 9.78 -1.73
CA PHE A 18 7.25 8.36 -1.93
C PHE A 18 6.70 8.10 -3.32
N ASP A 19 7.61 7.88 -4.25
CA ASP A 19 7.25 7.49 -5.58
C ASP A 19 6.80 6.02 -5.53
N SER A 20 5.49 5.81 -5.63
CA SER A 20 4.90 4.47 -5.70
C SER A 20 5.51 3.65 -6.84
N SER A 21 6.07 4.29 -7.87
CA SER A 21 6.79 3.63 -8.97
C SER A 21 8.07 2.89 -8.54
N GLN A 22 8.58 3.18 -7.34
CA GLN A 22 9.78 2.54 -6.77
C GLN A 22 9.47 1.32 -5.90
N VAL A 23 8.19 0.99 -5.68
CA VAL A 23 7.77 -0.15 -4.85
C VAL A 23 7.50 -1.37 -5.70
N VAL A 24 8.07 -2.51 -5.35
CA VAL A 24 7.75 -3.81 -5.97
C VAL A 24 7.37 -4.78 -4.87
N ILE A 25 6.27 -5.51 -5.05
CA ILE A 25 5.89 -6.61 -4.16
C ILE A 25 6.50 -7.89 -4.73
N THR A 26 7.20 -8.64 -3.88
CA THR A 26 7.85 -9.90 -4.24
C THR A 26 7.45 -11.00 -3.26
N ASP A 27 7.51 -12.25 -3.71
CA ASP A 27 7.48 -13.39 -2.78
C ASP A 27 8.84 -13.54 -2.07
N VAL A 28 8.89 -14.45 -1.08
CA VAL A 28 10.12 -14.78 -0.35
C VAL A 28 11.27 -15.32 -1.22
N ALA A 29 10.97 -15.81 -2.44
CA ALA A 29 11.97 -16.24 -3.42
C ALA A 29 12.44 -15.09 -4.34
N GLY A 30 11.92 -13.87 -4.15
CA GLY A 30 12.23 -12.69 -4.94
C GLY A 30 11.48 -12.60 -6.27
N LYS A 31 10.46 -13.43 -6.49
CA LYS A 31 9.63 -13.37 -7.70
C LYS A 31 8.68 -12.16 -7.61
N PRO A 32 8.66 -11.27 -8.61
CA PRO A 32 7.74 -10.14 -8.61
C PRO A 32 6.28 -10.59 -8.70
N ASN A 33 5.43 -10.01 -7.85
CA ASN A 33 3.98 -10.09 -7.95
C ASN A 33 3.45 -8.79 -8.57
N SER A 34 3.31 -8.78 -9.90
CA SER A 34 2.88 -7.58 -10.65
C SER A 34 1.48 -7.12 -10.26
N LEU A 35 0.55 -8.06 -10.02
CA LEU A 35 -0.82 -7.73 -9.63
C LEU A 35 -0.87 -7.01 -8.28
N LEU A 36 -0.23 -7.58 -7.25
CA LEU A 36 -0.16 -6.94 -5.93
C LEU A 36 0.58 -5.60 -6.02
N THR A 37 1.66 -5.55 -6.79
CA THR A 37 2.43 -4.31 -6.99
C THR A 37 1.55 -3.21 -7.58
N ASP A 38 0.83 -3.50 -8.65
CA ASP A 38 -0.01 -2.51 -9.34
C ASP A 38 -1.17 -2.05 -8.44
N LEU A 39 -1.81 -2.97 -7.73
CA LEU A 39 -2.90 -2.64 -6.83
C LEU A 39 -2.43 -1.84 -5.60
N PHE A 40 -1.29 -2.20 -4.99
CA PHE A 40 -0.70 -1.44 -3.89
C PHE A 40 -0.35 -0.01 -4.34
N ARG A 41 0.25 0.12 -5.53
CA ARG A 41 0.53 1.44 -6.14
C ARG A 41 -0.73 2.23 -6.39
N ASP A 42 -1.81 1.60 -6.86
CA ASP A 42 -3.09 2.28 -7.08
C ASP A 42 -3.69 2.79 -5.76
N VAL A 43 -3.66 1.98 -4.69
CA VAL A 43 -4.08 2.41 -3.34
C VAL A 43 -3.26 3.61 -2.86
N VAL A 44 -1.93 3.53 -2.93
CA VAL A 44 -1.02 4.63 -2.56
C VAL A 44 -1.30 5.89 -3.39
N ASN A 45 -1.52 5.75 -4.70
CA ASN A 45 -1.79 6.87 -5.59
C ASN A 45 -3.15 7.50 -5.32
N LYS A 46 -4.18 6.70 -5.04
CA LYS A 46 -5.51 7.21 -4.66
C LYS A 46 -5.44 7.97 -3.36
N ILE A 47 -4.79 7.38 -2.36
CA ILE A 47 -4.49 8.04 -1.08
C ILE A 47 -3.74 9.35 -1.31
N ASN A 48 -2.68 9.37 -2.11
CA ASN A 48 -1.93 10.60 -2.38
C ASN A 48 -2.78 11.67 -3.08
N LYS A 49 -3.71 11.29 -3.96
CA LYS A 49 -4.66 12.22 -4.60
C LYS A 49 -5.70 12.78 -3.62
N ILE A 50 -6.06 12.02 -2.60
CA ILE A 50 -7.05 12.38 -1.58
C ILE A 50 -6.41 12.72 -0.24
N ASN A 51 -5.08 12.87 -0.14
CA ASN A 51 -4.38 13.29 1.09
C ASN A 51 -4.83 14.68 1.58
N LEU A 52 -5.60 15.42 0.76
CA LEU A 52 -6.32 16.64 1.18
C LEU A 52 -7.57 16.35 2.04
N PHE A 53 -8.04 15.09 2.07
CA PHE A 53 -9.34 14.67 2.63
C PHE A 53 -9.24 13.45 3.57
N ILE A 54 -8.16 12.67 3.54
CA ILE A 54 -7.97 11.51 4.42
C ILE A 54 -6.80 11.76 5.37
N ASP A 55 -7.08 11.70 6.67
CA ASP A 55 -6.06 11.68 7.71
C ASP A 55 -5.66 10.23 8.01
N LEU A 56 -4.62 9.74 7.32
CA LEU A 56 -4.07 8.41 7.59
C LEU A 56 -3.40 8.29 8.97
N SER A 57 -3.14 9.41 9.66
CA SER A 57 -2.66 9.35 11.04
C SER A 57 -3.70 8.81 12.00
N ALA A 58 -4.98 9.07 11.70
CA ALA A 58 -6.13 8.62 12.47
C ALA A 58 -6.57 7.18 12.14
N ALA A 59 -6.08 6.58 11.05
CA ALA A 59 -6.40 5.20 10.69
C ALA A 59 -5.64 4.20 11.57
N HIS A 60 -6.34 3.27 12.21
CA HIS A 60 -5.77 2.23 13.07
C HIS A 60 -5.53 0.92 12.31
N ASP A 61 -6.35 0.65 11.30
CA ASP A 61 -6.24 -0.55 10.47
C ASP A 61 -6.64 -0.30 9.01
N ALA A 62 -6.54 -1.35 8.18
CA ALA A 62 -6.95 -1.32 6.79
C ALA A 62 -8.43 -0.96 6.58
N GLY A 63 -9.32 -1.32 7.51
CA GLY A 63 -10.74 -1.02 7.44
C GLY A 63 -11.04 0.47 7.52
N ASP A 64 -10.33 1.19 8.39
CA ASP A 64 -10.45 2.65 8.49
C ASP A 64 -10.09 3.33 7.16
N VAL A 65 -9.03 2.86 6.49
CA VAL A 65 -8.61 3.38 5.17
C VAL A 65 -9.68 3.12 4.11
N LEU A 66 -10.26 1.92 4.09
CA LEU A 66 -11.34 1.58 3.15
C LEU A 66 -12.60 2.41 3.38
N ALA A 67 -12.98 2.62 4.64
CA ALA A 67 -14.12 3.46 5.00
C ALA A 67 -13.90 4.92 4.55
N SER A 68 -12.70 5.45 4.76
CA SER A 68 -12.35 6.79 4.26
C SER A 68 -12.35 6.85 2.73
N LEU A 69 -11.81 5.83 2.04
CA LEU A 69 -11.88 5.74 0.59
C LEU A 69 -13.33 5.72 0.09
N GLN A 70 -14.19 4.90 0.68
CA GLN A 70 -15.61 4.79 0.32
C GLN A 70 -16.36 6.12 0.54
N ASN A 71 -16.05 6.84 1.61
CA ASN A 71 -16.71 8.12 1.94
C ASN A 71 -16.27 9.27 1.01
N HIS A 72 -15.06 9.22 0.47
CA HIS A 72 -14.48 10.32 -0.31
C HIS A 72 -14.35 10.03 -1.80
N THR A 73 -14.62 8.80 -2.24
CA THR A 73 -14.51 8.40 -3.65
C THR A 73 -15.64 7.45 -4.06
N PRO A 74 -16.20 7.57 -5.27
CA PRO A 74 -17.23 6.67 -5.78
C PRO A 74 -16.59 5.37 -6.30
N LEU A 75 -15.89 4.64 -5.43
CA LEU A 75 -15.29 3.36 -5.78
C LEU A 75 -16.32 2.23 -5.69
N PRO A 76 -16.33 1.31 -6.67
CA PRO A 76 -17.09 0.07 -6.57
C PRO A 76 -16.67 -0.80 -5.36
N ASP A 77 -17.62 -1.52 -4.77
CA ASP A 77 -17.39 -2.36 -3.58
C ASP A 77 -16.40 -3.51 -3.86
N ASP A 78 -16.40 -4.08 -5.06
CA ASP A 78 -15.45 -5.11 -5.49
C ASP A 78 -14.00 -4.59 -5.49
N VAL A 79 -13.79 -3.33 -5.87
CA VAL A 79 -12.47 -2.68 -5.81
C VAL A 79 -12.02 -2.45 -4.37
N LEU A 80 -12.94 -2.04 -3.49
CA LEU A 80 -12.66 -1.84 -2.07
C LEU A 80 -12.32 -3.17 -1.38
N ASP A 81 -12.99 -4.26 -1.75
CA ASP A 81 -12.69 -5.61 -1.26
C ASP A 81 -11.28 -6.05 -1.66
N GLU A 82 -10.88 -5.83 -2.92
CA GLU A 82 -9.51 -6.15 -3.37
C GLU A 82 -8.45 -5.33 -2.63
N TYR A 83 -8.68 -4.02 -2.44
CA TYR A 83 -7.77 -3.20 -1.62
C TYR A 83 -7.68 -3.70 -0.18
N GLY A 84 -8.82 -4.14 0.38
CA GLY A 84 -8.87 -4.66 1.72
C GLY A 84 -8.12 -5.97 1.91
N LYS A 85 -8.06 -6.83 0.87
CA LYS A 85 -7.24 -8.04 0.91
C LYS A 85 -5.76 -7.67 0.96
N ILE A 86 -5.34 -6.74 0.11
CA ILE A 86 -3.93 -6.34 -0.04
C ILE A 86 -3.43 -5.61 1.20
N LEU A 87 -4.18 -4.66 1.74
CA LEU A 87 -3.76 -3.92 2.93
C LEU A 87 -3.59 -4.83 4.16
N ARG A 88 -4.29 -5.97 4.17
CA ARG A 88 -4.19 -7.00 5.22
C ARG A 88 -3.15 -8.08 4.91
N GLU A 89 -2.55 -8.07 3.72
CA GLU A 89 -1.54 -9.04 3.31
C GLU A 89 -0.35 -8.96 4.28
N PRO A 90 0.05 -10.08 4.92
CA PRO A 90 1.14 -10.09 5.88
C PRO A 90 2.47 -9.71 5.23
N LEU A 91 3.17 -8.77 5.88
CA LEU A 91 4.49 -8.35 5.45
C LEU A 91 5.54 -9.27 6.09
N VAL A 92 6.32 -9.94 5.25
CA VAL A 92 7.40 -10.84 5.69
C VAL A 92 8.70 -10.07 5.89
N GLY A 93 8.91 -9.01 5.10
CA GLY A 93 10.11 -8.17 5.21
C GLY A 93 10.13 -7.03 4.21
N ILE A 94 11.10 -6.13 4.39
CA ILE A 94 11.38 -5.03 3.47
C ILE A 94 12.83 -5.16 3.03
N ASN A 95 13.04 -5.24 1.72
CA ASN A 95 14.37 -5.21 1.13
C ASN A 95 14.58 -3.89 0.37
N PHE A 96 15.78 -3.34 0.48
CA PHE A 96 16.18 -2.15 -0.26
C PHE A 96 17.15 -2.57 -1.35
N ALA A 97 16.77 -2.33 -2.60
CA ALA A 97 17.59 -2.58 -3.77
C ALA A 97 18.18 -1.25 -4.29
N PRO A 98 19.22 -0.70 -3.64
CA PRO A 98 19.75 0.63 -3.98
C PRO A 98 20.27 0.71 -5.42
N GLN A 99 20.77 -0.40 -5.98
CA GLN A 99 21.22 -0.47 -7.37
C GLN A 99 20.07 -0.33 -8.38
N LYS A 100 18.84 -0.67 -7.99
CA LYS A 100 17.63 -0.52 -8.81
C LYS A 100 16.86 0.75 -8.47
N GLY A 101 17.21 1.44 -7.37
CA GLY A 101 16.43 2.54 -6.81
C GLY A 101 15.04 2.10 -6.35
N GLN A 102 14.91 0.86 -5.85
CA GLN A 102 13.62 0.25 -5.52
C GLN A 102 13.56 -0.29 -4.10
N MET A 103 12.35 -0.27 -3.54
CA MET A 103 11.98 -0.96 -2.31
C MET A 103 11.16 -2.19 -2.66
N GLU A 104 11.58 -3.35 -2.15
CA GLU A 104 10.92 -4.62 -2.34
C GLU A 104 10.17 -5.00 -1.06
N LEU A 105 8.84 -5.14 -1.14
CA LEU A 105 7.98 -5.58 -0.04
C LEU A 105 7.74 -7.07 -0.18
N LEU A 106 8.21 -7.86 0.78
CA LEU A 106 8.15 -9.30 0.74
C LEU A 106 6.84 -9.78 1.37
N VAL A 107 6.09 -10.62 0.64
CA VAL A 107 4.87 -11.26 1.12
C VAL A 107 4.99 -12.79 1.01
N ASN A 108 4.17 -13.52 1.77
CA ASN A 108 4.04 -14.97 1.60
C ASN A 108 3.15 -15.20 0.37
N GLY A 109 3.77 -15.33 -0.80
CA GLY A 109 3.08 -15.40 -2.09
C GLY A 109 2.01 -16.47 -2.23
#